data_AF-A0A662IES6-F1
#
_entry.id   AF-A0A662IES6-F1
#
_cell.length_a   1.000
_cell.length_b   1.000
_cell.length_c   1.000
_cell.angle_alpha   90.00
_cell.angle_beta   90.00
_cell.angle_gamma   90.00
#
_symmetry.space_group_name_H-M   'P 1'
#
loop_
_entity.id
_entity.type
_entity.pdbx_description
1 polymer ?
#
loop_
_entity_poly.entity_id
_entity_poly.type
_entity_poly.pdbx_seq_one_letter_code
_entity_poly.pdbx_strand_id
1 'polypeptide(L)' 'VGLLPPIHTNKVYVIGNAAGTGAKLILKSRKLKEEVEKMAREIKVIRPAEGKEYMKFWVKNLVLQ' A
#
# COMPACT_ATOMS: atom_id res chain seq x y z
N VAL A 1 -6.41 1.25 18.64
CA VAL A 1 -7.25 1.26 17.41
C VAL A 1 -6.97 0.11 16.45
N GLY A 2 -5.90 -0.68 16.60
CA GLY A 2 -5.70 -1.89 15.77
C GLY A 2 -5.37 -1.65 14.28
N LEU A 3 -4.92 -0.44 13.90
CA LEU A 3 -4.72 -0.06 12.49
C LEU A 3 -3.45 -0.67 11.86
N LEU A 4 -2.37 -0.77 12.62
CA LEU A 4 -1.09 -1.32 12.17
C LEU A 4 -0.79 -2.62 12.92
N PRO A 5 -0.06 -3.55 12.30
CA PRO A 5 0.41 -4.74 13.01
C PRO A 5 1.33 -4.36 14.18
N PRO A 6 1.48 -5.23 15.20
CA PRO A 6 2.35 -4.98 16.35
C PRO A 6 3.82 -5.15 15.94
N ILE A 7 4.36 -4.13 15.27
CA ILE A 7 5.76 -4.05 14.85
C ILE A 7 6.44 -2.88 15.53
N HIS A 8 7.77 -2.96 15.66
CA HIS A 8 8.54 -1.86 16.23
C HIS A 8 8.42 -0.60 15.37
N THR A 9 8.21 0.55 16.01
CA THR A 9 7.88 1.82 15.34
C THR A 9 8.98 2.33 14.42
N ASN A 10 10.25 2.01 14.70
CA ASN A 10 11.38 2.29 13.80
C ASN A 10 11.28 1.62 12.41
N LYS A 11 10.32 0.71 12.18
CA LYS A 11 10.02 0.13 10.86
C LYS A 11 8.89 0.86 10.13
N VAL A 12 8.30 1.90 10.73
CA VAL A 12 7.16 2.64 10.20
C VAL A 12 7.60 4.06 9.84
N TYR A 13 7.33 4.45 8.59
CA TYR A 13 7.69 5.77 8.06
C TYR A 13 6.43 6.47 7.54
N VAL A 14 6.28 7.75 7.88
CA VAL A 14 5.18 8.59 7.39
C VAL A 14 5.67 9.37 6.17
N ILE A 15 5.10 9.09 5.00
CA ILE A 15 5.52 9.70 3.71
C ILE A 15 4.54 10.74 3.15
N GLY A 16 3.40 10.97 3.83
CA GLY A 16 2.36 11.90 3.38
C GLY A 16 1.67 11.46 2.10
N ASN A 17 1.30 12.40 1.22
CA ASN A 17 0.66 12.12 -0.05
C ASN A 17 1.67 11.61 -1.10
N ALA A 18 1.91 10.30 -1.08
CA ALA A 18 2.82 9.64 -2.02
C ALA A 18 2.38 9.80 -3.49
N ALA A 19 1.08 9.81 -3.78
CA ALA A 19 0.58 9.94 -5.16
C ALA A 19 0.92 11.32 -5.75
N GLY A 20 0.67 12.40 -5.00
CA GLY A 20 0.99 13.76 -5.42
C GLY A 20 2.50 14.00 -5.55
N THR A 21 3.29 13.49 -4.60
CA THR A 21 4.76 13.57 -4.67
C THR A 21 5.30 12.77 -5.86
N GLY A 22 4.81 11.54 -6.08
CA GLY A 22 5.21 10.69 -7.20
C GLY A 22 4.91 11.31 -8.56
N ALA A 23 3.73 11.94 -8.72
CA ALA A 23 3.39 12.65 -9.95
C ALA A 23 4.40 13.77 -10.27
N LYS A 24 4.83 14.54 -9.26
CA LYS A 24 5.86 15.60 -9.43
C LYS A 24 7.23 15.02 -9.80
N LEU A 25 7.60 13.87 -9.25
CA LEU A 25 8.88 13.20 -9.54
C LEU A 25 8.92 12.70 -10.99
N ILE A 26 7.84 12.03 -11.43
CA ILE A 26 7.72 11.49 -12.80
C ILE A 26 7.69 12.64 -13.82
N LEU A 27 6.99 13.74 -13.52
CA LEU A 27 6.94 14.91 -14.40
C LEU A 27 8.33 15.50 -14.69
N LYS A 28 9.26 15.40 -13.74
CA LYS A 28 10.61 15.96 -13.83
C LYS A 28 11.65 15.00 -14.40
N SER A 29 11.33 13.72 -14.58
CA SER A 29 12.32 12.70 -14.98
C SER A 29 11.72 11.62 -15.86
N ARG A 30 12.18 11.58 -17.11
CA ARG A 30 11.79 10.55 -18.08
C ARG A 30 12.25 9.15 -17.67
N LYS A 31 13.45 9.04 -17.08
CA LYS A 31 13.95 7.78 -16.52
C LYS A 31 13.03 7.24 -15.43
N LEU A 32 12.61 8.09 -14.49
CA LEU A 32 11.68 7.67 -13.42
C LEU A 32 10.32 7.27 -13.99
N LYS A 33 9.85 7.95 -15.04
CA LYS A 33 8.63 7.56 -15.73
C LYS A 33 8.72 6.13 -16.28
N GLU A 34 9.79 5.83 -17.01
CA GLU A 34 10.01 4.50 -17.61
C GLU A 34 10.13 3.40 -16.55
N GLU A 35 10.82 3.67 -15.44
CA GLU A 35 10.92 2.74 -14.30
C GLU A 35 9.55 2.45 -13.65
N VAL A 36 8.73 3.48 -13.44
CA VAL A 36 7.38 3.32 -12.87
C VAL A 36 6.46 2.58 -13.84
N GLU A 37 6.54 2.84 -15.14
CA GLU A 37 5.77 2.09 -16.14
C GLU A 37 6.15 0.61 -16.19
N LYS A 38 7.44 0.29 -16.00
CA LYS A 38 7.89 -1.10 -15.86
C LYS A 38 7.30 -1.73 -14.58
N MET A 39 7.41 -1.05 -13.46
CA MET A 39 6.87 -1.52 -12.18
C MET A 39 5.36 -1.79 -12.27
N ALA A 40 4.61 -0.88 -12.91
CA ALA A 40 3.17 -1.03 -13.10
C ALA A 40 2.77 -2.30 -13.86
N ARG A 41 3.61 -2.76 -14.81
CA ARG A 41 3.40 -4.01 -15.54
C ARG A 41 3.72 -5.27 -14.72
N GLU A 42 4.60 -5.14 -13.73
CA GLU A 42 5.08 -6.26 -12.89
C GLU A 42 4.25 -6.43 -11.60
N ILE A 43 3.49 -5.41 -11.19
CA ILE A 43 2.63 -5.47 -10.01
C ILE A 43 1.53 -6.53 -10.21
N LYS A 44 1.54 -7.54 -9.32
CA LYS A 44 0.47 -8.53 -9.24
C LYS A 44 -0.69 -7.99 -8.40
N VAL A 45 -1.84 -7.82 -9.03
CA VAL A 45 -3.08 -7.51 -8.33
C VAL A 45 -3.64 -8.77 -7.67
N ILE A 46 -3.87 -8.70 -6.35
CA ILE A 46 -4.62 -9.70 -5.61
C ILE A 46 -5.98 -9.09 -5.20
N ARG A 47 -7.02 -9.92 -5.10
CA ARG A 47 -8.38 -9.49 -4.72
C ARG A 47 -8.85 -10.22 -3.45
N PRO A 48 -8.31 -9.88 -2.26
CA PRO A 48 -8.58 -10.63 -1.03
C PRO A 48 -10.06 -10.60 -0.65
N ALA A 49 -10.74 -9.49 -0.94
CA ALA A 49 -12.14 -9.26 -0.58
C ALA A 49 -13.13 -10.22 -1.25
N GLU A 50 -12.73 -10.92 -2.32
CA GLU A 50 -13.59 -11.90 -3.01
C GLU A 50 -13.61 -13.26 -2.27
N GLY A 51 -12.68 -13.49 -1.34
CA GLY A 51 -12.56 -14.73 -0.58
C GLY A 51 -13.26 -14.68 0.79
N LYS A 52 -13.82 -15.82 1.21
CA LYS A 52 -14.42 -15.98 2.56
C LYS A 52 -13.42 -15.71 3.70
N GLU A 53 -12.13 -15.90 3.46
CA GLU A 53 -11.07 -15.67 4.45
C GLU A 53 -10.91 -14.19 4.83
N TYR A 54 -11.10 -13.28 3.87
CA TYR A 54 -11.05 -11.84 4.17
C TYR A 54 -12.16 -11.44 5.14
N MET A 55 -13.38 -11.95 4.94
CA MET A 55 -14.50 -11.66 5.86
C MET A 55 -14.28 -12.22 7.26
N LYS A 56 -13.71 -13.43 7.38
CA LYS A 56 -13.32 -13.98 8.70
C LYS A 56 -12.31 -13.07 9.39
N PHE A 57 -11.29 -12.63 8.65
CA PHE A 57 -10.27 -11.73 9.18
C PHE A 57 -10.85 -10.37 9.57
N TRP A 58 -11.73 -9.81 8.75
CA TRP A 58 -12.41 -8.54 9.01
C TRP A 58 -13.24 -8.59 10.29
N VAL A 59 -14.13 -9.59 10.41
CA VAL A 59 -14.99 -9.74 11.60
C VAL A 59 -14.17 -9.94 12.87
N LYS A 60 -13.09 -10.72 12.81
CA LYS A 60 -12.18 -10.91 13.94
C LYS A 60 -11.58 -9.59 14.45
N ASN A 61 -11.41 -8.59 13.60
CA ASN A 61 -10.77 -7.31 13.94
C ASN A 61 -11.75 -6.11 14.00
N LEU A 62 -13.07 -6.35 13.90
CA LEU A 62 -14.09 -5.29 14.01
C LEU A 62 -14.24 -4.74 15.42
N VAL A 63 -13.91 -5.54 16.44
CA VAL A 63 -13.94 -5.15 17.84
C VAL A 63 -12.55 -4.68 18.22
N LEU A 64 -12.48 -3.56 18.96
CA LEU A 64 -11.23 -3.13 19.58
C LEU A 64 -10.67 -4.28 20.42
N GLN A 65 -9.50 -4.81 20.02
CA GLN A 65 -8.66 -5.60 20.92
C GLN A 65 -8.04 -4.69 21.98
#